data_AF-A0A3E5EPA3-F1
#
_entry.id   AF-A0A3E5EPA3-F1
#
_cell.length_a   1.000
_cell.length_b   1.000
_cell.length_c   1.000
_cell.angle_alpha   90.00
_cell.angle_beta   90.00
_cell.angle_gamma   90.00
#
_symmetry.space_group_name_H-M   'P 1'
#
loop_
_entity.id
_entity.type
_entity.pdbx_description
1 polymer ?
#
loop_
_entity_poly.entity_id
_entity_poly.type
_entity_poly.pdbx_seq_one_letter_code
_entity_poly.pdbx_strand_id
1 'polypeptide(L)'
;MRINMKPEEAKDILSDMRDQHLCFIESSENKDEWQKKYLKEAWACDSGAKALEKQIPCKPEEYVPDFPYNIFSTQKCAKCGTPIIGKKISKYCYECGQKIDWGEE
;
A
#
# COMPACT_ATOMS: atom_id res chain seq x y z
N MET A 1 -2.24 7.80 -27.22
CA MET A 1 -2.48 6.38 -26.97
C MET A 1 -2.62 6.20 -25.46
N ARG A 2 -3.75 5.70 -24.94
CA ARG A 2 -3.88 5.39 -23.51
C ARG A 2 -3.38 3.95 -23.31
N ILE A 3 -2.33 3.78 -22.53
CA ILE A 3 -1.85 2.45 -22.13
C ILE A 3 -2.78 1.97 -21.03
N ASN A 4 -3.39 0.78 -21.19
CA ASN A 4 -4.15 0.13 -20.13
C ASN A 4 -3.15 -0.61 -19.24
N MET A 5 -2.80 0.00 -18.11
CA MET A 5 -1.80 -0.51 -17.17
C MET A 5 -2.48 -1.03 -15.91
N LYS A 6 -2.03 -2.17 -15.39
CA LYS A 6 -2.56 -2.71 -14.14
C LYS A 6 -2.07 -1.88 -12.93
N PRO A 7 -2.85 -1.76 -11.84
CA PRO A 7 -2.41 -1.06 -10.63
C PRO A 7 -1.11 -1.59 -10.04
N GLU A 8 -0.86 -2.90 -10.15
CA GLU A 8 0.36 -3.57 -9.70
C GLU A 8 1.57 -3.07 -10.52
N GLU A 9 1.46 -3.09 -11.85
CA GLU A 9 2.50 -2.59 -12.75
C GLU A 9 2.81 -1.11 -12.52
N ALA A 10 1.77 -0.29 -12.33
CA ALA A 10 1.93 1.13 -12.05
C ALA A 10 2.65 1.39 -10.71
N LYS A 11 2.36 0.59 -9.68
CA LYS A 11 3.03 0.66 -8.37
C LYS A 11 4.51 0.31 -8.50
N ASP A 12 4.83 -0.74 -9.25
CA ASP A 12 6.22 -1.20 -9.44
C ASP A 12 7.04 -0.15 -10.19
N ILE A 13 6.49 0.46 -11.25
CA ILE A 13 7.15 1.54 -11.99
C ILE A 13 7.41 2.75 -11.09
N LEU A 14 6.44 3.17 -10.27
CA LEU A 14 6.64 4.29 -9.36
C LEU A 14 7.70 3.97 -8.29
N SER A 15 7.75 2.73 -7.82
CA SER A 15 8.77 2.31 -6.85
C SER A 15 10.16 2.31 -7.48
N ASP A 16 10.29 1.82 -8.71
CA ASP A 16 11.55 1.86 -9.48
C ASP A 16 12.00 3.31 -9.75
N MET A 17 11.08 4.20 -10.15
CA MET A 17 11.38 5.62 -10.32
C MET A 17 11.85 6.28 -9.02
N ARG A 18 11.23 5.95 -7.88
CA ARG A 18 11.70 6.43 -6.56
C ARG A 18 13.14 5.98 -6.31
N ASP A 19 13.43 4.70 -6.52
CA ASP A 19 14.74 4.11 -6.20
C ASP A 19 15.84 4.67 -7.12
N GLN A 20 15.54 4.91 -8.39
CA GLN A 20 16.44 5.61 -9.32
C GLN A 20 16.76 7.03 -8.85
N HIS A 21 15.75 7.81 -8.44
CA HIS A 21 15.96 9.16 -7.93
C HIS A 21 16.80 9.16 -6.64
N LEU A 22 16.57 8.21 -5.73
CA LEU A 22 17.37 8.07 -4.51
C LEU A 22 18.81 7.66 -4.81
N CYS A 23 19.02 6.70 -5.71
CA CYS A 23 20.36 6.28 -6.15
C CYS A 23 21.14 7.45 -6.76
N PHE A 24 20.48 8.28 -7.57
CA PHE A 24 21.10 9.47 -8.17
C PHE A 24 21.52 10.48 -7.10
N ILE A 25 20.66 10.71 -6.10
CA ILE A 25 20.97 11.58 -4.95
C ILE A 25 22.17 11.06 -4.16
N GLU A 26 22.23 9.76 -3.87
CA GLU A 26 23.33 9.15 -3.10
C GLU A 26 24.67 9.23 -3.84
N SER A 27 24.66 9.12 -5.17
CA SER A 27 25.85 9.22 -6.02
C SER A 27 26.38 10.65 -6.20
N SER A 28 25.61 11.67 -5.80
CA SER A 28 25.96 13.07 -6.01
C SER A 28 26.74 13.65 -4.82
N GLU A 29 27.96 14.13 -5.07
CA GLU A 29 28.77 14.84 -4.08
C GLU A 29 28.29 16.30 -3.85
N ASN A 30 27.46 16.83 -4.76
CA ASN A 30 27.00 18.23 -4.73
C ASN A 30 25.57 18.37 -4.21
N LYS A 31 25.40 19.22 -3.19
CA LYS A 31 24.12 19.57 -2.55
C LYS A 31 23.45 20.77 -3.23
N ASP A 32 23.25 20.66 -4.52
CA ASP A 32 22.60 21.73 -5.29
C ASP A 32 21.06 21.65 -5.24
N GLU A 33 20.42 22.57 -5.95
CA GLU A 33 18.97 22.68 -6.06
C GLU A 33 18.32 21.44 -6.70
N TRP A 34 19.06 20.68 -7.51
CA TRP A 34 18.59 19.46 -8.17
C TRP A 34 18.38 18.33 -7.17
N GLN A 35 19.24 18.19 -6.15
CA GLN A 35 19.07 17.16 -5.12
C GLN A 35 17.72 17.32 -4.40
N LYS A 36 17.32 18.55 -4.08
CA LYS A 36 16.01 18.83 -3.46
C LYS A 36 14.84 18.52 -4.40
N LYS A 37 15.01 18.76 -5.70
CA LYS A 37 14.01 18.45 -6.72
C LYS A 37 13.79 16.94 -6.83
N TYR A 38 14.87 16.18 -7.03
CA TYR A 38 14.81 14.72 -7.12
C TYR A 38 14.27 14.07 -5.84
N LEU A 39 14.61 14.65 -4.66
CA LEU A 39 14.06 14.15 -3.41
C LEU A 39 12.53 14.34 -3.39
N LYS A 40 12.02 15.52 -3.76
CA LYS A 40 10.57 15.76 -3.86
C LYS A 40 9.89 14.81 -4.85
N GLU A 41 10.52 14.56 -5.99
CA GLU A 41 10.02 13.62 -7.01
C GLU A 41 9.99 12.17 -6.48
N ALA A 42 11.03 11.74 -5.76
CA ALA A 42 11.05 10.43 -5.09
C ALA A 42 9.92 10.30 -4.07
N TRP A 43 9.69 11.32 -3.24
CA TRP A 43 8.58 11.34 -2.28
C TRP A 43 7.19 11.32 -2.95
N ALA A 44 7.04 11.97 -4.10
CA ALA A 44 5.82 11.92 -4.89
C ALA A 44 5.59 10.51 -5.47
N CYS A 45 6.63 9.88 -6.00
CA CYS A 45 6.59 8.51 -6.50
C CYS A 45 6.21 7.51 -5.39
N ASP A 46 6.85 7.62 -4.22
CA ASP A 46 6.55 6.78 -3.05
C ASP A 46 5.09 6.95 -2.57
N SER A 47 4.63 8.19 -2.51
CA SER A 47 3.24 8.50 -2.14
C SER A 47 2.24 7.90 -3.13
N GLY A 48 2.54 7.98 -4.43
CA GLY A 48 1.74 7.36 -5.48
C GLY A 48 1.71 5.84 -5.39
N ALA A 49 2.87 5.20 -5.20
CA ALA A 49 2.98 3.75 -5.04
C ALA A 49 2.17 3.26 -3.81
N LYS A 50 2.28 3.95 -2.68
CA LYS A 50 1.50 3.66 -1.46
C LYS A 50 -0.01 3.81 -1.67
N ALA A 51 -0.44 4.81 -2.43
CA ALA A 51 -1.85 5.00 -2.76
C ALA A 51 -2.38 3.90 -3.67
N LEU A 52 -1.62 3.51 -4.70
CA LEU A 52 -1.98 2.40 -5.59
C LEU A 52 -2.06 1.07 -4.85
N GLU A 53 -1.13 0.82 -3.93
CA GLU A 53 -1.14 -0.38 -3.10
C GLU A 53 -2.42 -0.52 -2.26
N LYS A 54 -3.02 0.61 -1.84
CA LYS A 54 -4.31 0.59 -1.13
C LYS A 54 -5.50 0.23 -2.04
N GLN A 55 -5.37 0.46 -3.34
CA GLN A 55 -6.42 0.13 -4.32
C GLN A 55 -6.38 -1.33 -4.74
N ILE A 56 -5.22 -1.99 -4.65
CA ILE A 56 -5.06 -3.42 -4.90
C ILE A 56 -5.81 -4.18 -3.79
N PRO A 57 -6.86 -4.96 -4.11
CA PRO A 57 -7.60 -5.71 -3.10
C PRO A 57 -6.70 -6.71 -2.36
N CYS A 58 -6.76 -6.75 -1.03
CA CYS A 58 -6.03 -7.73 -0.23
C CYS A 58 -6.99 -8.60 0.58
N LYS A 59 -6.68 -9.90 0.69
CA LYS A 59 -7.44 -10.82 1.53
C LYS A 59 -7.16 -10.54 3.02
N PRO A 60 -8.18 -10.46 3.89
CA PRO A 60 -8.00 -10.37 5.33
C PRO A 60 -7.19 -11.55 5.86
N GLU A 61 -6.37 -11.29 6.89
CA GLU A 61 -5.70 -12.35 7.63
C GLU A 61 -6.64 -12.87 8.72
N GLU A 62 -6.75 -14.20 8.84
CA GLU A 62 -7.40 -14.82 9.98
C GLU A 62 -6.41 -14.88 11.15
N TYR A 63 -6.86 -14.54 12.34
CA TYR A 63 -6.09 -14.74 13.56
C TYR A 63 -6.95 -15.44 14.60
N VAL A 64 -6.34 -16.17 15.53
CA VAL A 64 -7.03 -16.78 16.67
C VAL A 64 -6.62 -15.99 17.91
N PRO A 65 -7.54 -15.30 18.60
CA PRO A 65 -7.23 -14.68 19.88
C PRO A 65 -6.91 -15.74 20.93
N ASP A 66 -5.86 -15.53 21.72
CA ASP A 66 -5.71 -16.19 23.00
C ASP A 66 -6.79 -15.64 23.96
N PHE A 67 -7.63 -16.51 24.57
CA PHE A 67 -8.62 -16.25 25.66
C PHE A 67 -10.12 -15.97 25.33
N PRO A 68 -11.07 -16.32 26.25
CA PRO A 68 -12.04 -17.40 26.10
C PRO A 68 -13.41 -16.98 25.54
N TYR A 69 -13.52 -15.78 24.94
CA TYR A 69 -14.78 -15.27 24.39
C TYR A 69 -14.63 -14.99 22.89
N ASN A 70 -14.56 -16.09 22.12
CA ASN A 70 -14.77 -16.11 20.67
C ASN A 70 -16.21 -15.69 20.37
N ILE A 71 -16.46 -14.42 20.02
CA ILE A 71 -17.83 -14.03 19.61
C ILE A 71 -17.89 -13.35 18.24
N PHE A 72 -16.80 -12.87 17.64
CA PHE A 72 -16.88 -12.31 16.29
C PHE A 72 -15.64 -12.68 15.49
N SER A 73 -15.85 -13.28 14.32
CA SER A 73 -14.83 -13.65 13.34
C SER A 73 -13.60 -12.73 13.36
N THR A 74 -12.48 -13.27 13.81
CA THR A 74 -11.22 -12.58 14.09
C THR A 74 -10.40 -12.45 12.82
N GLN A 75 -10.95 -11.73 11.85
CA GLN A 75 -10.20 -11.29 10.69
C GLN A 75 -9.58 -9.94 10.98
N LYS A 76 -8.34 -9.73 10.55
CA LYS A 76 -7.62 -8.47 10.66
C LYS A 76 -7.19 -8.00 9.27
N CYS A 77 -7.04 -6.69 9.11
CA CYS A 77 -6.47 -6.14 7.89
C CYS A 77 -5.04 -6.65 7.74
N ALA A 78 -4.72 -7.27 6.60
CA ALA A 78 -3.37 -7.75 6.31
C ALA A 78 -2.30 -6.64 6.34
N LYS A 79 -2.71 -5.37 6.20
CA LYS A 79 -1.78 -4.23 6.12
C LYS A 79 -1.52 -3.53 7.44
N CYS A 80 -2.55 -3.31 8.26
CA CYS A 80 -2.42 -2.57 9.52
C CYS A 80 -2.71 -3.40 10.76
N GLY A 81 -3.16 -4.66 10.61
CA GLY A 81 -3.47 -5.54 11.73
C GLY A 81 -4.75 -5.20 12.48
N THR A 82 -5.47 -4.14 12.10
CA THR A 82 -6.74 -3.77 12.74
C THR A 82 -7.78 -4.87 12.55
N PRO A 83 -8.48 -5.30 13.61
CA PRO A 83 -9.62 -6.20 13.49
C PRO A 83 -10.69 -5.64 12.54
N ILE A 84 -11.18 -6.47 11.63
CA ILE A 84 -12.23 -6.11 10.69
C ILE A 84 -13.57 -6.57 11.27
N ILE A 85 -14.41 -5.60 11.63
CA ILE A 85 -15.77 -5.86 12.12
C ILE A 85 -16.70 -6.01 10.91
N GLY A 86 -17.57 -7.04 10.95
CA GLY A 86 -18.55 -7.30 9.89
C GLY A 86 -17.94 -8.01 8.67
N LYS A 87 -17.76 -9.33 8.78
CA LYS A 87 -17.35 -10.22 7.67
C LYS A 87 -18.21 -9.94 6.43
N LYS A 88 -17.59 -9.72 5.26
CA LYS A 88 -18.25 -9.46 3.96
C LYS A 88 -19.06 -8.14 3.82
N ILE A 89 -19.14 -7.27 4.84
CA ILE A 89 -19.82 -5.96 4.74
C ILE A 89 -18.83 -4.84 4.39
N SER A 90 -17.66 -4.87 5.01
CA SER A 90 -16.64 -3.82 4.90
C SER A 90 -15.82 -3.96 3.61
N LYS A 91 -16.05 -3.09 2.61
CA LYS A 91 -15.27 -3.08 1.34
C LYS A 91 -13.85 -2.52 1.50
N TYR A 92 -13.63 -1.72 2.55
CA TYR A 92 -12.35 -1.10 2.86
C TYR A 92 -12.07 -1.23 4.36
N CYS A 93 -10.79 -1.25 4.73
CA CYS A 93 -10.38 -1.12 6.11
C CYS A 93 -10.69 0.30 6.62
N TYR A 94 -11.38 0.41 7.75
CA TYR A 94 -11.76 1.69 8.35
C TYR A 94 -10.54 2.54 8.77
N GLU A 95 -9.47 1.90 9.23
CA GLU A 95 -8.28 2.59 9.73
C GLU A 95 -7.34 3.03 8.59
N CYS A 96 -6.91 2.08 7.74
CA CYS A 96 -5.88 2.37 6.74
C CYS A 96 -6.40 2.67 5.33
N GLY A 97 -7.70 2.44 5.08
CA GLY A 97 -8.34 2.63 3.77
C GLY A 97 -8.01 1.55 2.73
N GLN A 98 -7.36 0.45 3.13
CA GLN A 98 -7.03 -0.65 2.23
C GLN A 98 -8.29 -1.32 1.69
N LYS A 99 -8.36 -1.54 0.37
CA LYS A 99 -9.45 -2.31 -0.24
C LYS A 99 -9.37 -3.79 0.14
N ILE A 100 -10.48 -4.35 0.60
CA ILE A 100 -10.56 -5.72 1.10
C ILE A 100 -11.11 -6.62 -0.01
N ASP A 101 -10.42 -7.74 -0.23
CA ASP A 101 -10.92 -8.86 -1.04
C ASP A 101 -11.50 -9.94 -0.14
N TRP A 102 -12.82 -10.14 -0.20
CA TRP A 102 -13.48 -11.20 0.57
C TRP A 102 -13.48 -12.55 -0.13
N GLY A 103 -13.01 -12.63 -1.39
CA GLY A 103 -13.20 -13.77 -2.27
C GLY A 103 -14.67 -13.92 -2.69
N GLU A 104 -14.90 -14.25 -3.95
CA GLU A 104 -16.18 -14.83 -4.36
C GLU A 104 -16.15 -16.33 -4.03
N GLU A 105 -17.28 -16.83 -3.55
CA GLU A 105 -17.50 -18.23 -3.17
C GLU A 105 -17.48 -19.16 -4.39
#